data_AF-A0A7T4IRI7-F1
#
_entry.id   AF-A0A7T4IRI7-F1
#
_cell.length_a   1.000
_cell.length_b   1.000
_cell.length_c   1.000
_cell.angle_alpha   90.00
_cell.angle_beta   90.00
_cell.angle_gamma   90.00
#
_symmetry.space_group_name_H-M   'P 1'
#
loop_
_entity.id
_entity.type
_entity.pdbx_description
1 polymer ?
#
loop_
_entity_poly.entity_id
_entity_poly.type
_entity_poly.pdbx_seq_one_letter_code
_entity_poly.pdbx_strand_id
1 'polypeptide(L)'
;MNKLGSEFLKEFDNYERPIAFGLTKRLLVMMIGISVVVSLTISISLMELSDIFMYLVALLIAPPFIIYGLGFDEAVKEKILFNLKVQKRAKSMFKTFNESINTKYD
;
A
#
# COMPACT_ATOMS: atom_id res chain seq x y z
N MET A 1 -6.76 33.37 -7.74
CA MET A 1 -7.10 32.17 -8.54
C MET A 1 -5.81 31.41 -8.86
N ASN A 2 -5.44 30.37 -8.10
CA ASN A 2 -4.49 29.31 -8.53
C ASN A 2 -4.38 28.14 -7.51
N LYS A 3 -5.49 27.69 -6.89
CA LYS A 3 -5.43 26.66 -5.84
C LYS A 3 -5.86 25.26 -6.30
N LEU A 4 -6.77 25.19 -7.27
CA LEU A 4 -7.30 23.92 -7.78
C LEU A 4 -6.19 23.02 -8.38
N GLY A 5 -5.31 23.57 -9.24
CA GLY A 5 -4.24 22.78 -9.84
C GLY A 5 -3.16 22.29 -8.86
N SER A 6 -2.86 23.06 -7.80
CA SER A 6 -1.84 22.69 -6.83
C SER A 6 -2.27 21.56 -5.87
N GLU A 7 -3.59 21.43 -5.64
CA GLU A 7 -4.13 20.36 -4.80
C GLU A 7 -4.14 19.00 -5.53
N PHE A 8 -4.36 18.99 -6.84
CA PHE A 8 -4.21 17.77 -7.65
C PHE A 8 -2.76 17.30 -7.74
N LEU A 9 -1.79 18.22 -7.88
CA LEU A 9 -0.36 17.87 -7.92
C LEU A 9 0.16 17.30 -6.59
N LYS A 10 -0.45 17.65 -5.46
CA LYS A 10 -0.10 17.11 -4.13
C LYS A 10 -0.52 15.65 -3.93
N GLU A 11 -1.63 15.22 -4.53
CA GLU A 11 -2.05 13.81 -4.45
C GLU A 11 -1.15 12.90 -5.31
N PHE A 12 -0.62 13.39 -6.43
CA PHE A 12 0.32 12.62 -7.27
C PHE A 12 1.73 12.47 -6.68
N ASP A 13 2.15 13.38 -5.80
CA ASP A 13 3.48 13.31 -5.18
C ASP A 13 3.60 12.21 -4.10
N ASN A 14 2.46 11.67 -3.64
CA ASN A 14 2.40 10.50 -2.76
C ASN A 14 2.47 9.16 -3.52
N TYR A 15 2.54 9.18 -4.86
CA TYR A 15 2.82 7.99 -5.63
C TYR A 15 4.30 7.62 -5.42
N GLU A 16 4.58 6.43 -4.89
CA GLU A 16 5.97 6.00 -4.66
C GLU A 16 6.77 6.11 -5.95
N ARG A 17 7.68 7.10 -6.00
CA ARG A 17 8.50 7.35 -7.17
C ARG A 17 9.35 6.10 -7.45
N PRO A 18 9.19 5.46 -8.62
CA PRO A 18 10.00 4.30 -8.97
C PRO A 18 11.47 4.73 -9.01
N ILE A 19 12.34 4.01 -8.31
CA ILE A 19 13.73 4.43 -8.13
C ILE A 19 14.56 4.09 -9.38
N ALA A 20 14.29 2.94 -10.01
CA ALA A 20 14.91 2.48 -11.26
C ALA A 20 14.11 1.32 -11.88
N PHE A 21 14.06 1.22 -13.21
CA PHE A 21 13.38 0.14 -13.97
C PHE A 21 11.87 -0.06 -13.68
N GLY A 22 11.19 0.92 -13.08
CA GLY A 22 9.79 0.75 -12.66
C GLY A 22 9.63 -0.03 -11.34
N LEU A 23 10.73 -0.36 -10.66
CA LEU A 23 10.73 -0.99 -9.34
C LEU A 23 10.53 0.07 -8.25
N THR A 24 9.55 -0.18 -7.38
CA THR A 24 9.30 0.62 -6.18
C THR A 24 10.27 0.24 -5.06
N LYS A 25 10.46 1.14 -4.07
CA LYS A 25 11.35 0.87 -2.91
C LYS A 25 10.97 -0.41 -2.19
N ARG A 26 9.66 -0.70 -2.12
CA ARG A 26 9.08 -1.88 -1.48
C ARG A 26 9.52 -3.18 -2.14
N LEU A 27 9.50 -3.20 -3.48
CA LEU A 27 9.98 -4.33 -4.26
C LEU A 27 11.48 -4.59 -4.04
N LEU A 28 12.29 -3.54 -3.93
CA LEU A 28 13.72 -3.70 -3.59
C LEU A 28 13.91 -4.32 -2.20
N VAL A 29 13.16 -3.86 -1.19
CA VAL A 29 13.23 -4.44 0.16
C VAL A 29 12.78 -5.90 0.14
N MET A 30 11.71 -6.24 -0.60
CA MET A 30 11.25 -7.61 -0.77
C MET A 30 12.30 -8.50 -1.42
N MET A 31 12.95 -8.02 -2.49
CA MET A 31 14.03 -8.74 -3.18
C MET A 31 15.22 -9.01 -2.26
N ILE A 32 15.59 -8.05 -1.41
CA ILE A 32 16.63 -8.25 -0.39
C ILE A 32 16.19 -9.34 0.60
N GLY A 33 14.96 -9.27 1.11
CA GLY A 33 14.43 -10.30 2.02
C GLY A 33 14.47 -11.71 1.43
N ILE A 34 14.02 -11.86 0.19
CA ILE A 34 14.06 -13.14 -0.53
C ILE A 34 15.51 -13.60 -0.72
N SER A 35 16.42 -12.71 -1.12
CA SER A 35 17.84 -13.06 -1.32
C SER A 35 18.49 -13.55 -0.03
N VAL A 36 18.13 -12.97 1.13
CA VAL A 36 18.61 -13.38 2.45
C VAL A 36 18.08 -14.77 2.79
N VAL A 37 16.79 -15.02 2.60
CA VAL A 37 16.18 -16.34 2.85
C VAL A 37 16.86 -17.41 2.00
N VAL A 38 17.02 -17.16 0.69
CA VAL A 38 17.67 -18.11 -0.23
C VAL A 38 19.12 -18.38 0.18
N SER A 39 19.88 -17.35 0.56
CA SER A 39 21.26 -17.50 0.99
C SER A 39 21.38 -18.33 2.27
N LEU A 40 20.48 -18.11 3.23
CA LEU A 40 20.40 -18.89 4.48
C LEU A 40 20.00 -20.35 4.20
N THR A 41 19.02 -20.58 3.34
CA THR A 41 18.60 -21.93 2.92
C THR A 41 19.77 -22.71 2.32
N ILE A 42 20.55 -22.10 1.41
CA ILE A 42 21.73 -22.74 0.82
C ILE A 42 22.76 -23.05 1.91
N SER A 43 23.00 -22.10 2.82
CA SER A 43 23.99 -22.27 3.90
C SER A 43 23.60 -23.42 4.84
N ILE A 44 22.32 -23.54 5.20
CA ILE A 44 21.80 -24.62 6.04
C ILE A 44 21.91 -25.97 5.31
N SER A 45 21.61 -25.98 4.00
CA SER A 45 21.71 -27.18 3.18
C SER A 45 23.15 -27.69 3.07
N LEU A 46 24.14 -26.79 2.97
CA LEU A 46 25.56 -27.14 2.94
C LEU A 46 26.06 -27.69 4.29
N MET A 47 25.43 -27.33 5.40
CA MET A 47 25.76 -27.82 6.74
C MET A 47 25.01 -29.11 7.09
N GLU A 48 24.23 -29.68 6.16
CA GLU A 48 23.37 -30.87 6.36
C GLU A 48 22.47 -30.75 7.62
N LEU A 49 22.06 -29.52 7.95
CA LEU A 49 21.17 -29.28 9.08
C LEU A 49 19.74 -29.73 8.76
N SER A 50 18.99 -30.09 9.80
CA SER A 50 17.59 -30.46 9.68
C SER A 50 16.74 -29.39 8.98
N ASP A 51 15.87 -29.82 8.08
CA ASP A 51 14.94 -28.97 7.33
C ASP A 51 14.05 -28.10 8.24
N ILE A 52 13.85 -28.50 9.50
CA ILE A 52 13.09 -27.74 10.50
C ILE A 52 13.63 -26.31 10.65
N PHE A 53 14.96 -26.14 10.55
CA PHE A 53 15.61 -24.84 10.65
C PHE A 53 15.35 -23.97 9.43
N MET A 54 15.23 -24.56 8.24
CA MET A 54 14.86 -23.82 7.03
C MET A 54 13.44 -23.27 7.14
N TYR A 55 12.49 -24.07 7.61
CA TYR A 55 11.11 -23.62 7.80
C TYR A 55 11.00 -22.54 8.86
N LEU A 56 11.76 -22.64 9.96
CA LEU A 56 11.80 -21.60 10.99
C LEU A 56 12.32 -20.27 10.46
N VAL A 57 13.43 -20.30 9.71
CA VAL A 57 14.01 -19.10 9.09
C VAL A 57 13.05 -18.49 8.08
N ALA A 58 12.44 -19.31 7.22
CA ALA A 58 11.45 -18.85 6.25
C ALA A 58 10.21 -18.25 6.94
N LEU A 59 9.70 -18.88 8.00
CA LEU A 59 8.53 -18.40 8.73
C LEU A 59 8.80 -17.10 9.49
N LEU A 60 10.01 -16.90 10.02
CA LEU A 60 10.35 -15.68 10.75
C LEU A 60 10.64 -14.50 9.81
N ILE A 61 11.38 -14.78 8.73
CA ILE A 61 11.88 -13.73 7.83
C ILE A 61 10.90 -13.47 6.70
N ALA A 62 10.27 -14.45 6.06
CA ALA A 62 9.46 -14.18 4.87
C ALA A 62 8.23 -13.27 5.14
N PRO A 63 7.42 -13.47 6.21
CA PRO A 63 6.21 -12.68 6.42
C PRO A 63 6.42 -11.16 6.51
N PRO A 64 7.37 -10.60 7.30
CA PRO A 64 7.54 -9.14 7.37
C PRO A 64 7.94 -8.53 6.02
N PHE A 65 8.78 -9.22 5.23
CA PHE A 65 9.20 -8.73 3.92
C PHE A 65 8.09 -8.82 2.87
N ILE A 66 7.23 -9.84 2.94
CA ILE A 66 6.07 -9.97 2.06
C ILE A 66 5.03 -8.89 2.37
N ILE A 67 4.72 -8.65 3.66
CA ILE A 67 3.75 -7.63 4.09
C ILE A 67 4.20 -6.24 3.66
N TYR A 68 5.48 -5.92 3.89
CA TYR A 68 6.07 -4.64 3.50
C TYR A 68 6.21 -4.51 1.97
N GLY A 69 6.69 -5.58 1.32
CA GLY A 69 6.98 -5.63 -0.12
C GLY A 69 5.74 -5.51 -1.00
N LEU A 70 4.66 -6.20 -0.63
CA LEU A 70 3.38 -6.12 -1.33
C LEU A 70 2.64 -4.80 -1.08
N GLY A 71 3.09 -3.98 -0.13
CA GLY A 71 2.45 -2.70 0.16
C GLY A 71 0.99 -2.88 0.56
N PHE A 72 0.68 -3.89 1.38
CA PHE A 72 -0.67 -4.17 1.86
C PHE A 72 -1.34 -2.92 2.46
N ASP A 73 -0.53 -2.04 3.05
CA ASP A 73 -0.96 -0.72 3.53
C ASP A 73 -1.56 0.17 2.43
N GLU A 74 -0.96 0.25 1.24
CA GLU A 74 -1.47 1.11 0.16
C GLU A 74 -2.76 0.54 -0.44
N ALA A 75 -2.82 -0.78 -0.66
CA ALA A 75 -3.99 -1.44 -1.21
C ALA A 75 -5.21 -1.31 -0.29
N VAL A 76 -5.00 -1.42 1.04
CA VAL A 76 -6.06 -1.24 2.04
C VAL A 76 -6.43 0.24 2.16
N LYS A 77 -5.45 1.15 2.18
CA LYS A 77 -5.66 2.59 2.25
C LYS A 77 -6.43 3.12 1.05
N GLU A 78 -6.16 2.64 -0.16
CA GLU A 78 -6.88 3.02 -1.37
C GLU A 78 -8.35 2.53 -1.31
N LYS A 79 -8.58 1.31 -0.83
CA LYS A 79 -9.93 0.77 -0.61
C LYS A 79 -10.72 1.56 0.44
N ILE A 80 -10.07 1.94 1.54
CA ILE A 80 -10.67 2.76 2.60
C ILE A 80 -10.96 4.17 2.08
N LEU A 81 -10.01 4.79 1.38
CA LEU A 81 -10.15 6.14 0.85
C LEU A 81 -11.25 6.22 -0.21
N PHE A 82 -11.38 5.19 -1.05
CA PHE A 82 -12.48 5.05 -2.01
C PHE A 82 -13.83 5.04 -1.28
N ASN A 83 -13.97 4.21 -0.25
CA ASN A 83 -15.21 4.09 0.50
C ASN A 83 -15.56 5.40 1.25
N LEU A 84 -14.55 6.11 1.77
CA LEU A 84 -14.73 7.42 2.41
C LEU A 84 -15.06 8.54 1.40
N LYS A 85 -14.45 8.53 0.20
CA LYS A 85 -14.77 9.50 -0.87
C LYS A 85 -16.23 9.34 -1.34
N VAL A 86 -16.75 8.11 -1.42
CA VAL A 86 -18.16 7.82 -1.73
C VAL A 86 -19.09 8.45 -0.68
N GLN A 87 -18.79 8.25 0.60
CA GLN A 87 -19.59 8.82 1.69
C GLN A 87 -19.58 10.35 1.72
N LYS A 88 -18.43 10.99 1.45
CA LYS A 88 -18.33 12.45 1.37
C LYS A 88 -19.18 13.03 0.23
N ARG A 89 -19.19 12.39 -0.95
CA ARG A 89 -20.05 12.79 -2.07
C ARG A 89 -21.53 12.66 -1.72
N ALA A 90 -21.95 11.52 -1.15
CA ALA A 90 -23.34 11.30 -0.75
C ALA A 90 -23.83 12.37 0.25
N LYS A 91 -23.02 12.69 1.26
CA LYS A 91 -23.35 13.72 2.25
C LYS A 91 -23.48 15.11 1.64
N SER A 92 -22.61 15.47 0.69
CA SER A 92 -22.68 16.77 0.01
C SER A 92 -23.93 16.90 -0.88
N MET A 93 -24.28 15.84 -1.61
CA MET A 93 -25.46 15.81 -2.47
C MET A 93 -26.75 15.88 -1.64
N PHE A 94 -26.81 15.15 -0.52
CA PHE A 94 -27.94 15.21 0.41
C PHE A 94 -28.12 16.61 1.00
N LYS A 95 -27.03 17.30 1.37
CA LYS A 95 -27.12 18.67 1.88
C LYS A 95 -27.66 19.64 0.82
N THR A 96 -27.12 19.61 -0.40
CA THR A 96 -27.57 20.47 -1.50
C THR A 96 -29.03 20.18 -1.89
N PHE A 97 -29.42 18.91 -1.91
CA PHE A 97 -30.81 18.52 -2.12
C PHE A 97 -31.72 19.08 -1.01
N ASN A 98 -31.34 18.92 0.25
CA ASN A 98 -32.11 19.41 1.40
C ASN A 98 -32.24 20.94 1.41
N GLU A 99 -31.18 21.69 1.07
CA GLU A 99 -31.26 23.14 0.86
C GLU A 99 -32.21 23.51 -0.29
N SER A 100 -32.14 22.79 -1.42
CA SER A 100 -33.02 23.05 -2.57
C SER A 100 -34.50 22.76 -2.32
N ILE A 101 -34.80 21.83 -1.42
CA ILE A 101 -36.17 21.55 -0.97
C ILE A 101 -36.65 22.69 -0.07
N ASN A 102 -35.88 23.09 0.94
CA ASN A 102 -36.30 24.14 1.86
C ASN A 102 -36.50 25.51 1.18
N THR A 103 -35.70 25.85 0.16
CA THR A 103 -35.89 27.11 -0.59
C THR A 103 -37.06 27.10 -1.58
N LYS A 104 -37.71 25.96 -1.80
CA LYS A 104 -38.82 25.81 -2.75
C LYS A 104 -40.20 25.87 -2.09
N TYR A 105 -40.24 25.87 -0.75
CA TYR A 105 -41.45 25.89 0.06
C TYR A 105 -41.56 27.14 0.96
N ASP A 106 -40.63 28.10 0.82
CA ASP A 106 -40.76 29.50 1.25
C ASP A 106 -41.15 30.38 0.05
#